data_AF-A0A3D2IYB4-F1
#
_entry.id   AF-A0A3D2IYB4-F1
#
_cell.length_a   1.000
_cell.length_b   1.000
_cell.length_c   1.000
_cell.angle_alpha   90.00
_cell.angle_beta   90.00
_cell.angle_gamma   90.00
#
_symmetry.space_group_name_H-M   'P 1'
#
loop_
_entity.id
_entity.type
_entity.pdbx_description
1 polymer ?
#
loop_
_entity_poly.entity_id
_entity_poly.type
_entity_poly.pdbx_seq_one_letter_code
_entity_poly.pdbx_strand_id
1 'polypeptide(L)'
;MQARHIDNGYRLTYYAEQSIVCCIECGTVGKVENEHQYRIESERKVWCAKFVCKHCQLSLVKNEDQADWVGQCNLIGDCPCSFCGTQLTANEEIISSYKQALPSTIAIDCSNCGKTNTVPVERANKYQRYDARLAIDADFGFLFSYKYPADLAKFGHLIRTI
;
A
#
# COMPACT_ATOMS: atom_id res chain seq x y z
N MET A 1 -18.37 25.12 -25.71
CA MET A 1 -17.86 23.74 -25.83
C MET A 1 -17.37 23.32 -24.45
N GLN A 2 -18.08 22.43 -23.75
CA GLN A 2 -17.61 21.87 -22.48
C GLN A 2 -16.62 20.74 -22.82
N ALA A 3 -15.36 20.88 -22.38
CA ALA A 3 -14.39 19.81 -22.48
C ALA A 3 -14.87 18.61 -21.65
N ARG A 4 -14.97 17.43 -22.26
CA ARG A 4 -15.22 16.19 -21.52
C ARG A 4 -13.95 15.86 -20.75
N HIS A 5 -14.02 15.88 -19.42
CA HIS A 5 -12.95 15.37 -18.58
C HIS A 5 -12.92 13.84 -18.69
N ILE A 6 -11.79 13.28 -19.11
CA ILE A 6 -11.55 11.84 -19.11
C ILE A 6 -10.88 11.52 -17.78
N ASP A 7 -11.57 10.76 -16.94
CA ASP A 7 -10.96 10.17 -15.75
C ASP A 7 -9.99 9.07 -16.18
N ASN A 8 -8.70 9.29 -15.95
CA ASN A 8 -7.64 8.34 -16.29
C ASN A 8 -7.48 7.24 -15.22
N GLY A 9 -8.34 7.21 -14.19
CA GLY A 9 -8.25 6.26 -13.09
C GLY A 9 -7.12 6.59 -12.11
N TYR A 10 -6.63 7.83 -12.11
CA TYR A 10 -5.64 8.27 -11.12
C TYR A 10 -6.31 8.43 -9.76
N ARG A 11 -5.65 7.94 -8.69
CA ARG A 11 -6.14 8.14 -7.32
C ARG A 11 -6.11 9.63 -6.98
N LEU A 12 -7.01 10.10 -6.11
CA LEU A 12 -7.05 11.52 -5.69
C LEU A 12 -5.70 12.03 -5.16
N THR A 13 -4.90 11.16 -4.55
CA THR A 13 -3.54 11.47 -4.08
C THR A 13 -2.58 11.87 -5.21
N TYR A 14 -2.83 11.42 -6.45
CA TYR A 14 -2.07 11.83 -7.63
C TYR A 14 -2.16 13.33 -7.92
N TYR A 15 -3.26 13.97 -7.51
CA TYR A 15 -3.44 15.41 -7.70
C TYR A 15 -3.10 16.22 -6.45
N ALA A 16 -2.82 15.55 -5.34
CA ALA A 16 -2.43 16.20 -4.11
C ALA A 16 -0.91 16.43 -4.13
N GLU A 17 -0.47 17.70 -4.07
CA GLU A 17 0.94 18.02 -3.84
C GLU A 17 1.42 17.49 -2.48
N GLN A 18 0.49 17.36 -1.52
CA GLN A 18 0.80 17.06 -0.13
C GLN A 18 -0.32 16.25 0.53
N SER A 19 0.07 15.31 1.37
CA SER A 19 -0.84 14.51 2.19
C SER A 19 -0.39 14.47 3.65
N ILE A 20 -1.33 14.59 4.58
CA ILE A 20 -1.06 14.55 6.02
C ILE A 20 -1.34 13.15 6.56
N VAL A 21 -0.33 12.51 7.11
CA VAL A 21 -0.36 11.08 7.47
C VAL A 21 0.16 10.87 8.89
N CYS A 22 -0.15 9.72 9.49
CA CYS A 22 0.49 9.29 10.74
C CYS A 22 1.73 8.45 10.44
N CYS A 23 2.86 8.81 11.05
CA CYS A 23 4.08 8.01 10.97
C CYS A 23 3.83 6.62 11.59
N ILE A 24 4.14 5.56 10.83
CA ILE A 24 3.93 4.17 11.30
C ILE A 24 4.78 3.78 12.51
N GLU A 25 5.92 4.46 12.72
CA GLU A 25 6.86 4.13 13.79
C GLU A 25 6.52 4.81 15.12
N CYS A 26 6.16 6.09 15.07
CA CYS A 26 5.98 6.91 16.27
C CYS A 26 4.59 7.52 16.40
N GLY A 27 3.68 7.25 15.47
CA GLY A 27 2.32 7.80 15.44
C GLY A 27 2.24 9.31 15.23
N THR A 28 3.38 10.01 15.14
CA THR A 28 3.42 11.46 14.97
C THR A 28 2.93 11.84 13.58
N VAL A 29 2.18 12.95 13.50
CA VAL A 29 1.74 13.51 12.22
C VAL A 29 2.96 13.89 11.37
N GLY A 30 3.01 13.32 10.18
CA GLY A 30 3.98 13.64 9.15
C GLY A 30 3.30 14.08 7.87
N LYS A 31 4.13 14.30 6.85
CA LYS A 31 3.69 14.82 5.55
C LYS A 31 4.35 14.01 4.45
N VAL A 32 3.52 13.60 3.49
CA VAL A 32 3.95 13.09 2.20
C VAL A 32 3.95 14.26 1.22
N GLU A 33 5.05 14.46 0.53
CA GLU A 33 5.22 15.45 -0.52
C GLU A 33 5.30 14.73 -1.86
N ASN A 34 4.48 15.16 -2.81
CA ASN A 34 4.36 14.58 -4.13
C ASN A 34 4.83 15.58 -5.17
N GLU A 35 5.67 15.13 -6.09
CA GLU A 35 6.20 15.97 -7.15
C GLU A 35 6.38 15.20 -8.46
N HIS A 36 6.35 15.92 -9.58
CA HIS A 36 6.76 15.39 -10.86
C HIS A 36 8.21 15.79 -11.14
N GLN A 37 9.12 14.81 -11.17
CA GLN A 37 10.50 15.02 -11.58
C GLN A 37 10.64 14.85 -13.09
N TYR A 38 11.35 15.75 -13.76
CA TYR A 38 11.65 15.61 -15.18
C TYR A 38 12.96 14.83 -15.34
N ARG A 39 12.90 13.65 -15.98
CA ARG A 39 14.10 12.90 -16.36
C ARG A 39 14.54 13.31 -17.75
N ILE A 40 15.80 13.75 -17.83
CA ILE A 40 16.45 14.15 -19.09
C ILE A 40 16.63 12.93 -20.00
N GLU A 41 17.06 11.79 -19.45
CA GLU A 41 17.38 10.56 -20.20
C GLU A 41 16.18 9.96 -20.95
N SER A 42 14.99 10.05 -20.36
CA SER A 42 13.75 9.48 -20.89
C SER A 42 12.80 10.54 -21.46
N GLU A 43 13.17 11.82 -21.40
CA GLU A 43 12.34 12.98 -21.77
C GLU A 43 10.90 12.92 -21.22
N ARG A 44 10.76 12.44 -19.98
CA ARG A 44 9.45 12.18 -19.36
C ARG A 44 9.38 12.76 -17.95
N LYS A 45 8.16 13.17 -17.58
CA LYS A 45 7.82 13.47 -16.19
C LYS A 45 7.49 12.18 -15.46
N VAL A 46 8.20 11.93 -14.38
CA VAL A 46 8.05 10.77 -13.52
C VAL A 46 7.41 11.22 -12.21
N TRP A 47 6.47 10.43 -11.70
CA TRP A 47 5.86 10.68 -10.40
C TRP A 47 6.81 10.26 -9.28
N CYS A 48 7.05 11.17 -8.33
CA CYS A 48 7.86 10.91 -7.15
C CYS A 48 7.09 11.32 -5.88
N ALA A 49 7.25 10.55 -4.82
CA ALA A 49 6.74 10.88 -3.49
C ALA A 49 7.84 10.74 -2.45
N LYS A 50 7.80 11.59 -1.42
CA LYS A 50 8.73 11.56 -0.29
C LYS A 50 7.99 11.75 1.02
N PHE A 51 8.37 10.96 2.02
CA PHE A 51 7.95 11.14 3.40
C PHE A 51 9.17 11.32 4.29
N VAL A 52 9.13 12.29 5.21
CA VAL A 52 10.12 12.43 6.29
C VAL A 52 9.40 12.71 7.61
N CYS A 53 9.57 11.83 8.59
CA CYS A 53 9.07 12.04 9.94
C CYS A 53 10.01 12.97 10.71
N LYS A 54 9.51 14.13 11.16
CA LYS A 54 10.30 15.09 11.94
C LYS A 54 10.70 14.58 13.34
N HIS A 55 10.02 13.56 13.85
CA HIS A 55 10.27 13.01 15.19
C HIS A 55 11.28 11.87 15.17
N CYS A 56 10.97 10.77 14.45
CA CYS A 56 11.84 9.58 14.41
C CYS A 56 12.80 9.53 13.21
N GLN A 57 12.81 10.55 12.35
CA GLN A 57 13.66 10.64 11.15
C GLN A 57 13.45 9.52 10.13
N LEU A 58 12.35 8.75 10.23
CA LEU A 58 11.96 7.81 9.17
C LEU A 58 11.79 8.57 7.85
N SER A 59 12.52 8.14 6.82
CA SER A 59 12.46 8.67 5.47
C SER A 59 12.06 7.56 4.52
N LEU A 60 11.03 7.80 3.71
CA LEU A 60 10.59 6.89 2.64
C LEU A 60 10.55 7.63 1.31
N VAL A 61 10.90 6.94 0.23
CA VAL A 61 10.91 7.47 -1.13
C VAL A 61 10.20 6.51 -2.08
N LYS A 62 9.40 7.09 -2.97
CA LYS A 62 8.81 6.41 -4.12
C LYS A 62 9.20 7.14 -5.39
N ASN A 63 9.87 6.46 -6.29
CA ASN A 63 10.24 6.86 -7.65
C ASN A 63 10.29 5.60 -8.54
N GLU A 64 10.81 5.68 -9.76
CA GLU A 64 10.90 4.51 -10.65
C GLU A 64 11.86 3.42 -10.17
N ASP A 65 12.93 3.79 -9.47
CA ASP A 65 13.99 2.87 -9.02
C ASP A 65 13.71 2.30 -7.63
N GLN A 66 12.91 2.99 -6.83
CA GLN A 66 12.64 2.68 -5.42
C GLN A 66 11.17 2.91 -5.12
N ALA A 67 10.51 1.92 -4.51
CA ALA A 67 9.12 2.02 -4.10
C ALA A 67 8.97 1.56 -2.64
N ASP A 68 9.41 2.41 -1.71
CA ASP A 68 9.26 2.13 -0.29
C ASP A 68 7.78 2.00 0.05
N TRP A 69 7.40 0.89 0.68
CA TRP A 69 6.03 0.63 1.03
C TRP A 69 5.94 0.07 2.45
N VAL A 70 5.11 0.70 3.28
CA VAL A 70 4.93 0.35 4.70
C VAL A 70 3.47 0.04 5.07
N GLY A 71 2.58 0.04 4.08
CA GLY A 71 1.19 -0.32 4.28
C GLY A 71 0.93 -1.82 4.18
N GLN A 72 -0.33 -2.18 4.36
CA GLN A 72 -0.82 -3.52 4.11
C GLN A 72 -0.58 -3.94 2.65
N CYS A 73 -0.11 -5.16 2.45
CA CYS A 73 0.07 -5.76 1.12
C CYS A 73 -0.41 -7.21 1.14
N ASN A 74 -0.62 -7.74 -0.05
CA ASN A 74 -1.06 -9.10 -0.25
C ASN A 74 0.03 -9.85 -1.00
N LEU A 75 0.41 -11.01 -0.48
CA LEU A 75 1.34 -11.93 -1.11
C LEU A 75 0.54 -13.02 -1.79
N ILE A 76 0.80 -13.18 -3.09
CA ILE A 76 0.14 -14.19 -3.91
C ILE A 76 1.19 -15.08 -4.54
N GLY A 77 0.83 -16.35 -4.71
CA GLY A 77 1.70 -17.30 -5.36
C GLY A 77 1.00 -18.64 -5.54
N ASP A 78 1.55 -19.46 -6.41
CA ASP A 78 1.00 -20.78 -6.66
C ASP A 78 2.11 -21.74 -7.10
N CYS A 79 1.98 -23.00 -6.72
CA CYS A 79 2.86 -24.07 -7.18
C CYS A 79 2.18 -25.43 -7.01
N PRO A 80 2.60 -26.47 -7.77
CA PRO A 80 2.16 -27.83 -7.50
C PRO A 80 2.82 -28.36 -6.22
N CYS A 81 2.07 -29.13 -5.43
CA CYS A 81 2.61 -29.86 -4.30
C CYS A 81 3.71 -30.81 -4.76
N SER A 82 4.88 -30.75 -4.12
CA SER A 82 6.06 -31.57 -4.48
C SER A 82 5.86 -33.07 -4.24
N PHE A 83 4.80 -33.48 -3.55
CA PHE A 83 4.52 -34.88 -3.20
C PHE A 83 3.40 -35.51 -4.04
N CYS A 84 2.29 -34.79 -4.26
CA CYS A 84 1.12 -35.34 -4.95
C CYS A 84 0.69 -34.54 -6.19
N GLY A 85 1.37 -33.45 -6.52
CA GLY A 85 1.09 -32.63 -7.71
C GLY A 85 -0.17 -31.74 -7.61
N THR A 86 -0.92 -31.79 -6.51
CA THR A 86 -2.08 -30.92 -6.28
C THR A 86 -1.67 -29.46 -6.29
N GLN A 87 -2.36 -28.62 -7.06
CA GLN A 87 -2.10 -27.18 -7.11
C GLN A 87 -2.34 -26.53 -5.74
N LEU A 88 -1.35 -25.76 -5.28
CA LEU A 88 -1.41 -24.95 -4.08
C LEU A 88 -1.48 -23.48 -4.47
N THR A 89 -2.18 -22.68 -3.68
CA THR A 89 -2.33 -21.24 -3.90
C THR A 89 -2.18 -20.52 -2.58
N ALA A 90 -1.22 -19.59 -2.53
CA ALA A 90 -1.00 -18.67 -1.43
C ALA A 90 -1.72 -17.35 -1.69
N ASN A 91 -2.36 -16.82 -0.66
CA ASN A 91 -3.01 -15.52 -0.65
C ASN A 91 -2.99 -14.99 0.78
N GLU A 92 -1.91 -14.32 1.16
CA GLU A 92 -1.65 -13.90 2.53
C GLU A 92 -1.52 -12.38 2.66
N GLU A 93 -2.36 -11.82 3.52
CA GLU A 93 -2.37 -10.41 3.84
C GLU A 93 -1.37 -10.12 4.96
N ILE A 94 -0.40 -9.25 4.67
CA ILE A 94 0.66 -8.89 5.61
C ILE A 94 0.81 -7.37 5.70
N ILE A 95 1.34 -6.88 6.82
CA ILE A 95 1.74 -5.49 6.95
C ILE A 95 3.21 -5.39 6.52
N SER A 96 3.46 -4.71 5.39
CA SER A 96 4.83 -4.44 4.97
C SER A 96 5.50 -3.54 5.99
N SER A 97 6.71 -3.91 6.41
CA SER A 97 7.55 -3.04 7.22
C SER A 97 8.76 -2.64 6.40
N TYR A 98 9.13 -1.36 6.41
CA TYR A 98 10.40 -0.92 5.80
C TYR A 98 11.62 -1.57 6.47
N LYS A 99 11.47 -2.13 7.68
CA LYS A 99 12.54 -2.82 8.42
C LYS A 99 12.68 -4.30 8.06
N GLN A 100 11.65 -4.91 7.47
CA GLN A 100 11.61 -6.34 7.22
C GLN A 100 11.36 -6.60 5.75
N ALA A 101 12.25 -7.36 5.11
CA ALA A 101 12.00 -7.86 3.78
C ALA A 101 10.70 -8.70 3.79
N LEU A 102 9.86 -8.48 2.78
CA LEU A 102 8.69 -9.32 2.59
C LEU A 102 9.14 -10.77 2.38
N PRO A 103 8.44 -11.76 2.95
CA PRO A 103 8.77 -13.15 2.69
C PRO A 103 8.59 -13.44 1.20
N SER A 104 9.57 -14.12 0.61
CA SER A 104 9.52 -14.60 -0.77
C SER A 104 8.85 -15.97 -0.89
N THR A 105 8.50 -16.59 0.25
CA THR A 105 7.84 -17.90 0.29
C THR A 105 6.90 -18.01 1.49
N ILE A 106 5.88 -18.85 1.37
CA ILE A 106 4.89 -19.15 2.43
C ILE A 106 4.73 -20.67 2.57
N ALA A 107 4.64 -21.15 3.81
CA ALA A 107 4.39 -22.56 4.08
C ALA A 107 2.89 -22.87 4.00
N ILE A 108 2.51 -23.84 3.16
CA ILE A 108 1.12 -24.28 2.98
C ILE A 108 1.03 -25.80 3.09
N ASP A 109 0.10 -26.26 3.92
CA ASP A 109 -0.23 -27.68 4.02
C ASP A 109 -1.13 -28.10 2.85
N CYS A 110 -0.71 -29.13 2.13
CA CYS A 110 -1.50 -29.65 1.02
C CYS A 110 -2.77 -30.31 1.53
N SER A 111 -3.94 -29.84 1.09
CA SER A 111 -5.24 -30.39 1.46
C SER A 111 -5.44 -31.86 1.05
N ASN A 112 -4.67 -32.35 0.08
CA ASN A 112 -4.76 -33.72 -0.42
C ASN A 112 -3.85 -34.72 0.32
N CYS A 113 -2.59 -34.36 0.60
CA CYS A 113 -1.62 -35.28 1.21
C CYS A 113 -1.13 -34.88 2.61
N GLY A 114 -1.55 -33.71 3.11
CA GLY A 114 -1.18 -33.19 4.44
C GLY A 114 0.28 -32.76 4.58
N LYS A 115 1.07 -32.78 3.50
CA LYS A 115 2.47 -32.35 3.53
C LYS A 115 2.57 -30.83 3.39
N THR A 116 3.42 -30.23 4.20
CA THR A 116 3.79 -28.81 4.10
C THR A 116 4.68 -28.58 2.88
N ASN A 117 4.35 -27.57 2.08
CA ASN A 117 5.11 -27.14 0.92
C ASN A 117 5.47 -25.67 1.08
N THR A 118 6.59 -25.28 0.49
CA THR A 118 7.03 -23.89 0.43
C THR A 118 6.59 -23.30 -0.91
N VAL A 119 5.59 -22.42 -0.88
CA VAL A 119 5.03 -21.77 -2.07
C VAL A 119 5.77 -20.45 -2.30
N PRO A 120 6.41 -20.24 -3.46
CA PRO A 120 6.99 -18.94 -3.81
C PRO A 120 5.87 -17.91 -3.94
N VAL A 121 6.09 -16.72 -3.39
CA VAL A 121 5.12 -15.63 -3.42
C VAL A 121 5.74 -14.33 -3.88
N GLU A 122 4.91 -13.53 -4.51
CA GLU A 122 5.22 -12.17 -4.91
C GLU A 122 4.16 -11.20 -4.39
N ARG A 123 4.55 -9.93 -4.29
CA ARG A 123 3.59 -8.88 -3.97
C ARG A 123 2.60 -8.75 -5.12
N ALA A 124 1.31 -8.83 -4.80
CA ALA A 124 0.25 -8.56 -5.78
C ALA A 124 0.32 -7.08 -6.22
N ASN A 125 0.95 -6.81 -7.36
CA ASN A 125 1.21 -5.45 -7.84
C ASN A 125 -0.02 -4.76 -8.45
N LYS A 126 -1.11 -5.49 -8.72
CA LYS A 126 -2.12 -4.95 -9.63
C LYS A 126 -3.21 -4.14 -8.96
N TYR A 127 -3.75 -4.58 -7.83
CA TYR A 127 -4.76 -3.86 -7.07
C TYR A 127 -4.70 -4.39 -5.65
N GLN A 128 -3.91 -3.74 -4.79
CA GLN A 128 -4.06 -3.94 -3.35
C GLN A 128 -5.53 -3.70 -3.03
N ARG A 129 -6.24 -4.77 -2.66
CA ARG A 129 -7.52 -4.65 -1.98
C ARG A 129 -7.18 -4.11 -0.60
N TYR A 130 -7.00 -2.80 -0.51
CA TYR A 130 -7.03 -2.15 0.78
C TYR A 130 -8.41 -2.39 1.35
N ASP A 131 -8.49 -2.56 2.66
CA ASP A 131 -9.76 -2.36 3.33
C ASP A 131 -10.29 -0.98 2.92
N ALA A 132 -11.39 -0.97 2.15
CA ALA A 132 -11.98 0.26 1.62
C ALA A 132 -12.44 1.23 2.74
N ARG A 133 -12.47 0.76 3.98
CA ARG A 133 -12.76 1.56 5.18
C ARG A 133 -11.54 2.33 5.69
N LEU A 134 -10.33 1.95 5.28
CA LEU A 134 -9.10 2.63 5.65
C LEU A 134 -8.75 3.67 4.60
N ALA A 135 -8.71 4.93 5.04
CA ALA A 135 -8.16 5.97 4.19
C ALA A 135 -6.64 5.98 4.34
N ILE A 136 -5.97 5.51 3.29
CA ILE A 136 -4.53 5.40 3.24
C ILE A 136 -3.93 6.25 2.13
N ASP A 137 -2.72 6.72 2.38
CA ASP A 137 -1.83 7.22 1.35
C ASP A 137 -1.52 6.12 0.32
N ALA A 138 -1.65 6.47 -0.97
CA ALA A 138 -1.42 5.55 -2.07
C ALA A 138 0.06 5.33 -2.40
N ASP A 139 0.94 6.17 -1.87
CA ASP A 139 2.36 6.13 -2.18
C ASP A 139 3.12 5.24 -1.19
N PHE A 140 2.86 5.37 0.11
CA PHE A 140 3.55 4.62 1.14
C PHE A 140 2.65 3.67 1.94
N GLY A 141 1.32 3.81 1.85
CA GLY A 141 0.38 3.00 2.61
C GLY A 141 0.15 3.46 4.05
N PHE A 142 0.47 4.72 4.37
CA PHE A 142 0.16 5.30 5.67
C PHE A 142 -1.32 5.55 5.86
N LEU A 143 -1.82 5.45 7.09
CA LEU A 143 -3.14 5.97 7.43
C LEU A 143 -3.14 7.50 7.38
N PHE A 144 -4.16 8.09 6.75
CA PHE A 144 -4.34 9.54 6.80
C PHE A 144 -4.63 10.01 8.22
N SER A 145 -4.00 11.11 8.61
CA SER A 145 -4.31 11.78 9.87
C SER A 145 -5.56 12.64 9.67
N TYR A 146 -6.74 12.08 9.90
CA TYR A 146 -7.94 12.89 10.04
C TYR A 146 -7.90 13.62 11.38
N LYS A 147 -7.49 14.90 11.36
CA LYS A 147 -7.94 15.82 12.40
C LYS A 147 -9.43 16.05 12.16
N TYR A 148 -10.28 15.27 12.81
CA TYR A 148 -11.69 15.64 12.91
C TYR A 148 -11.73 17.05 13.54
N PRO A 149 -12.40 18.04 12.92
CA PRO A 149 -12.77 19.23 13.68
C PRO A 149 -13.64 18.75 14.84
N ALA A 150 -13.23 19.08 16.07
CA ALA A 150 -13.85 18.60 17.31
C ALA A 150 -15.35 18.91 17.41
N ASP A 151 -15.90 19.75 16.53
CA ASP A 151 -17.30 20.17 16.52
C ASP A 151 -18.29 19.19 15.87
N LEU A 152 -17.84 18.10 15.23
CA LEU A 152 -18.74 17.06 14.70
C LEU A 152 -18.99 15.89 15.65
N ALA A 153 -18.33 15.84 16.82
CA ALA A 153 -18.59 14.83 17.85
C ALA A 153 -20.02 14.90 18.45
N LYS A 154 -20.81 15.92 18.10
CA LYS A 154 -22.21 16.06 18.51
C LYS A 154 -23.23 15.41 17.58
N PHE A 155 -22.82 14.88 16.42
CA PHE A 155 -23.74 14.19 15.52
C PHE A 155 -23.16 12.89 14.99
N GLY A 156 -23.69 11.76 15.47
CA GLY A 156 -23.76 10.57 14.63
C GLY A 156 -23.28 9.27 15.26
N HIS A 157 -23.91 8.85 16.35
CA HIS A 157 -24.09 7.44 16.72
C HIS A 157 -24.88 6.64 15.65
N LEU A 158 -24.56 6.76 14.37
CA LEU A 158 -25.33 6.17 13.27
C LEU A 158 -24.42 5.81 12.09
N ILE A 159 -23.57 4.80 12.26
CA ILE A 159 -23.25 3.87 11.17
C ILE A 159 -23.39 2.45 11.74
N ARG A 160 -24.64 2.01 11.87
CA ARG A 160 -24.99 0.59 11.89
C ARG A 160 -25.02 0.11 10.43
N THR A 161 -24.39 -1.03 10.24
CA THR A 161 -24.42 -1.94 9.09
C THR A 161 -25.69 -1.84 8.23
N ILE A 162 -25.50 -1.71 6.92
CA ILE A 162 -26.31 -2.38 5.90
C ILE A 162 -25.34 -2.97 4.89
#